data_AF-A0A2V6PRT0-F1
#
_entry.id   AF-A0A2V6PRT0-F1
#
_cell.length_a   1.000
_cell.length_b   1.000
_cell.length_c   1.000
_cell.angle_alpha   90.00
_cell.angle_beta   90.00
_cell.angle_gamma   90.00
#
_symmetry.space_group_name_H-M   'P 1'
#
loop_
_entity.id
_entity.type
_entity.pdbx_description
1 polymer ?
#
loop_
_entity_poly.entity_id
_entity_poly.type
_entity_poly.pdbx_seq_one_letter_code
_entity_poly.pdbx_strand_id
1 'polypeptide(L)'
;MRRRVLIAIAVLLLGALVAPLAPHAQGRVKVRYVRPFAPDVSIAWYYVALDKGYFRDAGIDTDVVVGTLGSGGALQQVIAGAGEFASGPPDAMLNAVGQGEALIGFWQWIKGGIFGIQARKDRGIAKVEDLKGKTIGVLGMASATRYAPLMMLARAGLKESDVNMVVRADRSTRWGPGTFRSGWWRRRRAIPRSGASSSTSPPSITCRTSSPRRRSTTTPTRTRS
;
A
#
# COMPACT_ATOMS: atom_id res chain seq x y z
N MET A 1 66.32 -9.65 -35.82
CA MET A 1 65.80 -9.10 -34.53
C MET A 1 64.54 -8.24 -34.72
N ARG A 2 64.49 -7.32 -35.69
CA ARG A 2 63.31 -6.45 -35.97
C ARG A 2 61.96 -7.16 -36.16
N ARG A 3 61.93 -8.32 -36.82
CA ARG A 3 60.69 -9.08 -37.09
C ARG A 3 60.05 -9.69 -35.83
N ARG A 4 60.88 -10.05 -34.82
CA ARG A 4 60.40 -10.61 -33.54
C ARG A 4 59.86 -9.52 -32.62
N VAL A 5 60.42 -8.31 -32.69
CA VAL A 5 59.94 -7.12 -31.97
C VAL A 5 58.58 -6.65 -32.51
N LEU A 6 58.39 -6.69 -33.83
CA LEU A 6 57.11 -6.31 -34.46
C LEU A 6 55.97 -7.28 -34.11
N ILE A 7 56.26 -8.59 -34.00
CA ILE A 7 55.26 -9.59 -33.59
C ILE A 7 54.89 -9.39 -32.11
N ALA A 8 55.86 -9.09 -31.24
CA ALA A 8 55.60 -8.84 -29.82
C ALA A 8 54.72 -7.60 -29.59
N ILE A 9 54.92 -6.53 -30.37
CA ILE A 9 54.11 -5.30 -30.29
C ILE A 9 52.69 -5.56 -30.81
N ALA A 10 52.52 -6.34 -31.88
CA ALA A 10 51.21 -6.70 -32.41
C ALA A 10 50.39 -7.55 -31.43
N VAL A 11 51.02 -8.48 -30.72
CA VAL A 11 50.35 -9.30 -29.68
C VAL A 11 49.98 -8.47 -28.45
N LEU A 12 50.81 -7.49 -28.07
CA LEU A 12 50.50 -6.56 -26.97
C LEU A 12 49.36 -5.59 -27.32
N LEU A 13 49.27 -5.14 -28.57
CA LEU A 13 48.16 -4.29 -29.04
C LEU A 13 46.85 -5.07 -29.22
N LEU A 14 46.90 -6.36 -29.58
CA LEU A 14 45.71 -7.22 -29.62
C LEU A 14 45.20 -7.57 -28.21
N GLY A 15 46.10 -7.73 -27.24
CA GLY A 15 45.75 -8.01 -25.84
C GLY A 15 45.05 -6.85 -25.12
N ALA A 16 45.32 -5.60 -25.55
CA ALA A 16 44.69 -4.41 -24.98
C ALA A 16 43.26 -4.14 -25.50
N LEU A 17 42.84 -4.78 -26.60
CA LEU A 17 41.50 -4.58 -27.16
C LEU A 17 40.44 -5.55 -26.60
N VAL A 18 40.86 -6.52 -25.80
CA VAL A 18 39.98 -7.47 -25.10
C VAL A 18 40.05 -7.22 -23.60
N ALA A 19 39.86 -5.96 -23.18
CA ALA A 19 39.45 -5.72 -21.81
C ALA A 19 38.04 -6.32 -21.66
N PRO A 20 37.81 -7.32 -20.77
CA PRO A 20 36.46 -7.74 -20.50
C PRO A 20 35.72 -6.52 -19.98
N LEU A 21 34.66 -6.12 -20.69
CA LEU A 21 33.61 -5.29 -20.14
C LEU A 21 33.09 -6.07 -18.94
N ALA A 22 33.72 -5.88 -17.77
CA ALA A 22 33.13 -6.28 -16.52
C ALA A 22 31.74 -5.65 -16.55
N PRO A 23 30.65 -6.44 -16.41
CA PRO A 23 29.34 -5.87 -16.32
C PRO A 23 29.42 -4.87 -15.19
N HIS A 24 29.30 -3.58 -15.52
CA HIS A 24 29.18 -2.56 -14.52
C HIS A 24 27.96 -2.99 -13.72
N ALA A 25 28.18 -3.44 -12.49
CA ALA A 25 27.11 -3.65 -11.54
C ALA A 25 26.50 -2.26 -11.36
N GLN A 26 25.54 -1.89 -12.21
CA GLN A 26 24.81 -0.65 -12.10
C GLN A 26 24.19 -0.70 -10.71
N GLY A 27 24.69 0.18 -9.83
CA GLY A 27 24.17 0.29 -8.47
C GLY A 27 22.65 0.43 -8.56
N ARG A 28 21.94 -0.39 -7.79
CA ARG A 28 20.47 -0.33 -7.81
C ARG A 28 20.01 1.03 -7.35
N VAL A 29 18.99 1.57 -8.02
CA VAL A 29 18.34 2.81 -7.60
C VAL A 29 17.61 2.52 -6.30
N LYS A 30 17.94 3.26 -5.24
CA LYS A 30 17.24 3.16 -3.96
C LYS A 30 15.94 3.94 -4.03
N VAL A 31 14.84 3.30 -3.65
CA VAL A 31 13.50 3.90 -3.72
C VAL A 31 12.75 3.61 -2.43
N ARG A 32 12.61 4.63 -1.60
CA ARG A 32 11.86 4.63 -0.37
C ARG A 32 10.43 5.07 -0.62
N TYR A 33 9.53 4.12 -0.47
CA TYR A 33 8.10 4.31 -0.64
C TYR A 33 7.46 4.70 0.70
N VAL A 34 6.94 5.93 0.78
CA VAL A 34 6.26 6.45 1.97
C VAL A 34 4.76 6.15 1.93
N ARG A 35 4.30 5.38 2.92
CA ARG A 35 2.92 4.95 3.11
C ARG A 35 2.25 5.78 4.20
N PRO A 36 1.00 6.22 4.03
CA PRO A 36 0.29 7.01 5.04
C PRO A 36 -0.30 6.17 6.18
N PHE A 37 -0.44 4.86 5.95
CA PHE A 37 -1.07 3.90 6.87
C PHE A 37 -0.21 2.65 6.96
N ALA A 38 -0.28 1.93 8.08
CA ALA A 38 0.41 0.64 8.20
C ALA A 38 -0.02 -0.34 7.09
N PRO A 39 0.83 -1.30 6.71
CA PRO A 39 0.52 -2.24 5.64
C PRO A 39 -0.79 -2.99 5.84
N ASP A 40 -1.59 -3.05 4.77
CA ASP A 40 -2.84 -3.79 4.69
C ASP A 40 -2.95 -4.47 3.30
N VAL A 41 -4.07 -5.11 2.99
CA VAL A 41 -4.25 -5.82 1.70
C VAL A 41 -4.09 -4.91 0.48
N SER A 42 -4.32 -3.60 0.61
CA SER A 42 -4.17 -2.60 -0.47
C SER A 42 -2.75 -2.48 -1.05
N ILE A 43 -1.73 -2.95 -0.32
CA ILE A 43 -0.32 -2.96 -0.76
C ILE A 43 0.16 -4.38 -1.12
N ALA A 44 -0.76 -5.35 -1.30
CA ALA A 44 -0.39 -6.70 -1.71
C ALA A 44 0.44 -6.73 -3.01
N TRP A 45 0.13 -5.86 -3.97
CA TRP A 45 0.87 -5.75 -5.24
C TRP A 45 2.36 -5.51 -5.03
N TYR A 46 2.74 -4.68 -4.05
CA TYR A 46 4.12 -4.32 -3.78
C TYR A 46 4.87 -5.50 -3.17
N TYR A 47 4.27 -6.20 -2.20
CA TYR A 47 4.89 -7.37 -1.59
C TYR A 47 4.98 -8.56 -2.55
N VAL A 48 4.00 -8.74 -3.44
CA VAL A 48 4.08 -9.73 -4.51
C VAL A 48 5.21 -9.38 -5.47
N ALA A 49 5.34 -8.12 -5.88
CA ALA A 49 6.43 -7.68 -6.75
C ALA A 49 7.82 -7.85 -6.10
N LEU A 50 7.93 -7.59 -4.79
CA LEU A 50 9.13 -7.89 -4.01
C LEU A 50 9.47 -9.39 -4.00
N ASP A 51 8.49 -10.26 -3.69
CA ASP A 51 8.68 -11.71 -3.61
C ASP A 51 9.06 -12.31 -4.98
N LYS A 52 8.42 -11.83 -6.05
CA LYS A 52 8.70 -12.23 -7.42
C LYS A 52 10.01 -11.66 -7.97
N GLY A 53 10.61 -10.69 -7.28
CA GLY A 53 11.88 -10.08 -7.69
C GLY A 53 11.76 -9.00 -8.76
N TYR A 54 10.56 -8.53 -9.10
CA TYR A 54 10.36 -7.56 -10.19
C TYR A 54 11.12 -6.25 -9.97
N PHE A 55 11.21 -5.75 -8.74
CA PHE A 55 12.02 -4.57 -8.43
C PHE A 55 13.51 -4.83 -8.62
N ARG A 56 14.00 -5.98 -8.16
CA ARG A 56 15.42 -6.36 -8.32
C ARG A 56 15.79 -6.48 -9.80
N ASP A 57 14.93 -7.10 -10.59
CA ASP A 57 15.15 -7.33 -12.02
C ASP A 57 15.07 -6.01 -12.82
N ALA A 58 14.31 -5.03 -12.32
CA ALA A 58 14.30 -3.65 -12.81
C ALA A 58 15.44 -2.77 -12.26
N GLY A 59 16.38 -3.32 -11.49
CA GLY A 59 17.49 -2.56 -10.92
C GLY A 59 17.11 -1.62 -9.75
N ILE A 60 15.98 -1.88 -9.08
CA ILE A 60 15.45 -1.08 -7.98
C ILE A 60 15.65 -1.81 -6.64
N ASP A 61 16.18 -1.08 -5.66
CA ASP A 61 16.22 -1.50 -4.25
C ASP A 61 15.20 -0.66 -3.47
N THR A 62 14.09 -1.26 -3.06
CA THR A 62 12.97 -0.52 -2.49
C THR A 62 12.58 -0.99 -1.10
N ASP A 63 12.23 -0.03 -0.25
CA ASP A 63 11.68 -0.26 1.08
C ASP A 63 10.40 0.57 1.31
N VAL A 64 9.56 0.09 2.23
CA VAL A 64 8.35 0.81 2.65
C VAL A 64 8.58 1.42 4.01
N VAL A 65 8.37 2.73 4.10
CA VAL A 65 8.29 3.46 5.35
C VAL A 65 6.85 3.87 5.58
N VAL A 66 6.38 3.69 6.81
CA VAL A 66 5.05 4.18 7.20
C VAL A 66 5.22 5.56 7.82
N GLY A 67 4.69 6.56 7.14
CA GLY A 67 4.63 7.94 7.60
C GLY A 67 3.70 8.10 8.81
N THR A 68 3.95 9.15 9.57
CA THR A 68 3.11 9.59 10.69
C THR A 68 2.08 10.60 10.19
N LEU A 69 0.91 10.67 10.82
CA LEU A 69 -0.14 11.66 10.53
C LEU A 69 -0.89 11.47 9.19
N GLY A 70 -0.95 10.25 8.68
CA GLY A 70 -1.73 9.91 7.49
C GLY A 70 -1.16 10.51 6.20
N SER A 71 -2.02 10.71 5.22
CA SER A 71 -1.67 11.15 3.85
C SER A 71 -0.85 12.44 3.78
N GLY A 72 -1.24 13.47 4.52
CA GLY A 72 -0.49 14.73 4.54
C GLY A 72 0.91 14.56 5.11
N GLY A 73 1.06 13.81 6.21
CA GLY A 73 2.38 13.58 6.79
C GLY A 73 3.30 12.71 5.90
N ALA A 74 2.74 11.70 5.23
CA ALA A 74 3.49 10.92 4.23
C ALA A 74 3.96 11.78 3.05
N LEU A 75 3.11 12.70 2.59
CA LEU A 75 3.45 13.62 1.50
C LEU A 75 4.53 14.63 1.93
N GLN A 76 4.41 15.17 3.14
CA GLN A 76 5.42 16.06 3.73
C GLN A 76 6.79 15.39 3.88
N GLN A 77 6.83 14.08 4.17
CA GLN A 77 8.10 13.34 4.17
C GLN A 77 8.75 13.30 2.78
N VAL A 78 7.97 13.16 1.71
CA VAL A 78 8.50 13.19 0.34
C VAL A 78 8.96 14.59 -0.06
N ILE A 79 8.17 15.61 0.26
CA ILE A 79 8.53 17.03 0.03
C ILE A 79 9.85 17.36 0.74
N ALA A 80 10.04 16.85 1.97
CA ALA A 80 11.27 17.03 2.73
C ALA A 80 12.47 16.17 2.25
N GLY A 81 12.32 15.40 1.17
CA GLY A 81 13.36 14.50 0.65
C GLY A 81 13.59 13.24 1.48
N ALA A 82 12.69 12.92 2.41
CA ALA A 82 12.74 11.69 3.20
C ALA A 82 12.16 10.47 2.48
N GLY A 83 11.77 10.57 1.22
CA GLY A 83 11.46 9.42 0.36
C GLY A 83 11.18 9.84 -1.07
N GLU A 84 11.32 8.90 -2.00
CA GLU A 84 11.23 9.15 -3.43
C GLU A 84 9.79 9.32 -3.91
N PHE A 85 8.84 8.60 -3.31
CA PHE A 85 7.42 8.80 -3.59
C PHE A 85 6.54 8.39 -2.41
N ALA A 86 5.35 8.99 -2.37
CA ALA A 86 4.31 8.67 -1.40
C ALA A 86 3.10 8.11 -2.11
N SER A 87 2.36 7.29 -1.38
CA SER A 87 0.99 6.95 -1.75
C SER A 87 0.03 7.76 -0.93
N GLY A 88 -1.12 8.03 -1.51
CA GLY A 88 -2.19 8.61 -0.76
C GLY A 88 -3.42 8.84 -1.61
N PRO A 89 -4.52 9.15 -0.94
CA PRO A 89 -5.71 9.67 -1.59
C PRO A 89 -5.40 11.02 -2.26
N PRO A 90 -6.00 11.30 -3.42
CA PRO A 90 -5.64 12.46 -4.23
C PRO A 90 -5.97 13.79 -3.55
N ASP A 91 -6.92 13.83 -2.61
CA ASP A 91 -7.30 15.03 -1.86
C ASP A 91 -6.13 15.66 -1.09
N ALA A 92 -5.27 14.87 -0.43
CA ALA A 92 -4.10 15.41 0.25
C ALA A 92 -3.08 16.00 -0.74
N MET A 93 -2.89 15.36 -1.90
CA MET A 93 -2.02 15.86 -2.97
C MET A 93 -2.57 17.15 -3.58
N LEU A 94 -3.86 17.20 -3.91
CA LEU A 94 -4.51 18.37 -4.48
C LEU A 94 -4.45 19.57 -3.52
N ASN A 95 -4.62 19.35 -2.22
CA ASN A 95 -4.44 20.41 -1.23
C ASN A 95 -3.00 20.95 -1.21
N ALA A 96 -1.99 20.07 -1.25
CA ALA A 96 -0.59 20.49 -1.27
C ALA A 96 -0.23 21.24 -2.57
N VAL A 97 -0.69 20.74 -3.73
CA VAL A 97 -0.53 21.44 -5.02
C VAL A 97 -1.20 22.82 -4.99
N GLY A 98 -2.40 22.93 -4.39
CA GLY A 98 -3.07 24.22 -4.19
C GLY A 98 -2.32 25.19 -3.27
N GLN A 99 -1.39 24.69 -2.45
CA GLN A 99 -0.48 25.48 -1.62
C GLN A 99 0.84 25.82 -2.33
N GLY A 100 1.02 25.40 -3.58
CA GLY A 100 2.20 25.68 -4.40
C GLY A 100 3.23 24.56 -4.44
N GLU A 101 2.97 23.40 -3.84
CA GLU A 101 3.90 22.26 -3.88
C GLU A 101 4.00 21.66 -5.28
N ALA A 102 5.23 21.40 -5.73
CA ALA A 102 5.52 20.85 -7.06
C ALA A 102 5.40 19.31 -7.06
N LEU A 103 4.16 18.81 -7.00
CA LEU A 103 3.85 17.38 -6.94
C LEU A 103 3.24 16.85 -8.23
N ILE A 104 3.60 15.62 -8.61
CA ILE A 104 3.08 14.92 -9.79
C ILE A 104 2.50 13.57 -9.38
N GLY A 105 1.21 13.36 -9.68
CA GLY A 105 0.58 12.06 -9.57
C GLY A 105 0.81 11.23 -10.83
N PHE A 106 1.44 10.06 -10.72
CA PHE A 106 1.81 9.22 -11.86
C PHE A 106 1.08 7.87 -11.94
N TRP A 107 0.45 7.41 -10.85
CA TRP A 107 -0.21 6.11 -10.82
C TRP A 107 -1.37 6.04 -9.81
N GLN A 108 -2.47 5.39 -10.23
CA GLN A 108 -3.64 5.16 -9.39
C GLN A 108 -4.12 3.70 -9.49
N TRP A 109 -4.02 2.96 -8.38
CA TRP A 109 -4.46 1.56 -8.31
C TRP A 109 -5.83 1.37 -7.62
N ILE A 110 -6.26 2.34 -6.81
CA ILE A 110 -7.60 2.35 -6.21
C ILE A 110 -8.45 3.38 -6.95
N LYS A 111 -9.55 2.93 -7.56
CA LYS A 111 -10.40 3.76 -8.43
C LYS A 111 -11.60 4.41 -7.71
N GLY A 112 -11.78 4.19 -6.41
CA GLY A 112 -12.92 4.69 -5.64
C GLY A 112 -12.58 5.14 -4.22
N GLY A 113 -13.51 5.85 -3.58
CA GLY A 113 -13.36 6.30 -2.20
C GLY A 113 -13.38 5.12 -1.23
N ILE A 114 -12.30 4.97 -0.46
CA ILE A 114 -12.12 3.88 0.53
C ILE A 114 -12.33 4.34 1.98
N PHE A 115 -12.59 5.62 2.20
CA PHE A 115 -12.78 6.18 3.54
C PHE A 115 -14.25 6.22 3.92
N GLY A 116 -14.53 5.80 5.14
CA GLY A 116 -15.84 5.85 5.76
C GLY A 116 -15.74 6.13 7.25
N ILE A 117 -16.83 6.63 7.80
CA ILE A 117 -16.96 6.85 9.25
C ILE A 117 -17.54 5.56 9.84
N GLN A 118 -16.85 5.04 10.85
CA GLN A 118 -17.33 3.88 11.59
C GLN A 118 -17.67 4.32 13.02
N ALA A 119 -18.89 4.01 13.45
CA ALA A 119 -19.36 4.24 14.80
C ALA A 119 -19.87 2.93 15.40
N ARG A 120 -19.74 2.77 16.73
CA ARG A 120 -20.39 1.66 17.42
C ARG A 120 -21.91 1.85 17.38
N LYS A 121 -22.65 0.75 17.25
CA LYS A 121 -24.12 0.75 17.16
C LYS A 121 -24.80 1.44 18.35
N ASP A 122 -24.23 1.30 19.55
CA ASP A 122 -24.75 1.89 20.78
C ASP A 122 -24.55 3.41 20.89
N ARG A 123 -23.90 4.05 19.91
CA ARG A 123 -23.66 5.50 19.90
C ARG A 123 -24.77 6.29 19.21
N GLY A 124 -25.77 5.61 18.66
CA GLY A 124 -26.92 6.26 18.01
C GLY A 124 -26.54 7.07 16.77
N ILE A 125 -25.50 6.66 16.04
CA ILE A 125 -25.05 7.30 14.80
C ILE A 125 -25.45 6.38 13.64
N ALA A 126 -26.51 6.73 12.93
CA ALA A 126 -27.06 5.96 11.80
C ALA A 126 -26.94 6.72 10.48
N LYS A 127 -26.88 8.06 10.53
CA LYS A 127 -26.74 8.94 9.36
C LYS A 127 -25.72 10.06 9.64
N VAL A 128 -25.33 10.78 8.61
CA VAL A 128 -24.28 11.80 8.68
C VAL A 128 -24.67 12.96 9.61
N GLU A 129 -25.96 13.31 9.66
CA GLU A 129 -26.50 14.38 10.48
C GLU A 129 -26.30 14.11 11.98
N ASP A 130 -26.27 12.84 12.40
CA ASP A 130 -26.07 12.43 13.79
C ASP A 130 -24.63 12.71 14.29
N LEU A 131 -23.72 13.08 13.38
CA LEU A 131 -22.35 13.46 13.72
C LEU A 131 -22.27 14.86 14.32
N LYS A 132 -23.32 15.69 14.20
CA LYS A 132 -23.33 17.02 14.79
C LYS A 132 -23.07 16.97 16.30
N GLY A 133 -22.09 17.75 16.75
CA GLY A 133 -21.60 17.79 18.13
C GLY A 133 -20.79 16.56 18.56
N LYS A 134 -20.53 15.59 17.66
CA LYS A 134 -19.74 14.40 17.98
C LYS A 134 -18.25 14.63 17.72
N THR A 135 -17.44 13.80 18.37
CA THR A 135 -16.00 13.75 18.12
C THR A 135 -15.67 12.72 17.03
N ILE A 136 -14.96 13.15 16.00
CA ILE A 136 -14.46 12.30 14.92
C ILE A 136 -12.95 12.14 15.08
N GLY A 137 -12.49 10.90 15.17
CA GLY A 137 -11.07 10.57 15.20
C GLY A 137 -10.48 10.59 13.79
N VAL A 138 -9.41 11.35 13.59
CA VAL A 138 -8.70 11.46 12.30
C VAL A 138 -7.21 11.16 12.49
N LEU A 139 -6.50 10.74 11.45
CA LEU A 139 -5.07 10.44 11.55
C LEU A 139 -4.20 11.70 11.49
N GLY A 140 -4.68 12.76 10.86
CA GLY A 140 -4.02 14.06 10.78
C GLY A 140 -4.94 15.10 10.14
N MET A 141 -4.68 16.38 10.40
CA MET A 141 -5.52 17.47 9.88
C MET A 141 -5.34 17.68 8.37
N ALA A 142 -4.17 17.32 7.83
CA ALA A 142 -3.91 17.28 6.39
C ALA A 142 -4.10 15.87 5.79
N SER A 143 -4.85 14.98 6.46
CA SER A 143 -5.06 13.61 6.00
C SER A 143 -6.43 13.43 5.36
N ALA A 144 -6.52 12.51 4.40
CA ALA A 144 -7.77 12.05 3.82
C ALA A 144 -8.79 11.54 4.83
N THR A 145 -8.34 11.06 6.00
CA THR A 145 -9.24 10.70 7.10
C THR A 145 -10.01 11.89 7.68
N ARG A 146 -9.60 13.13 7.41
CA ARG A 146 -10.35 14.36 7.68
C ARG A 146 -11.13 14.82 6.44
N TYR A 147 -10.49 14.89 5.28
CA TYR A 147 -11.14 15.40 4.06
C TYR A 147 -12.34 14.57 3.61
N ALA A 148 -12.29 13.24 3.74
CA ALA A 148 -13.41 12.38 3.39
C ALA A 148 -14.65 12.63 4.28
N PRO A 149 -14.55 12.64 5.63
CA PRO A 149 -15.65 13.11 6.48
C PRO A 149 -16.14 14.51 6.16
N LEU A 150 -15.26 15.46 5.84
CA LEU A 150 -15.68 16.81 5.46
C LEU A 150 -16.56 16.82 4.21
N MET A 151 -16.21 16.02 3.20
CA MET A 151 -17.04 15.86 2.00
C MET A 151 -18.40 15.24 2.32
N MET A 152 -18.46 14.31 3.28
CA MET A 152 -19.72 13.71 3.75
C MET A 152 -20.58 14.74 4.49
N LEU A 153 -19.99 15.51 5.41
CA LEU A 153 -20.65 16.57 6.16
C LEU A 153 -21.22 17.64 5.23
N ALA A 154 -20.42 18.11 4.26
CA ALA A 154 -20.85 19.12 3.30
C ALA A 154 -22.07 18.66 2.49
N ARG A 155 -22.12 17.38 2.10
CA ARG A 155 -23.29 16.79 1.41
C ARG A 155 -24.54 16.72 2.27
N ALA A 156 -24.37 16.61 3.59
CA ALA A 156 -25.46 16.65 4.57
C ALA A 156 -25.79 18.09 5.06
N GLY A 157 -25.19 19.12 4.47
CA GLY A 157 -25.37 20.52 4.88
C GLY A 157 -24.70 20.87 6.21
N LEU A 158 -23.82 20.02 6.72
CA LEU A 158 -23.03 20.26 7.93
C LEU A 158 -21.67 20.88 7.58
N LYS A 159 -21.14 21.65 8.53
CA LYS A 159 -19.81 22.29 8.45
C LYS A 159 -18.82 21.54 9.32
N GLU A 160 -17.53 21.80 9.10
CA GLU A 160 -16.49 21.29 9.99
C GLU A 160 -16.70 21.75 11.44
N SER A 161 -17.15 22.99 11.65
CA SER A 161 -17.44 23.55 12.98
C SER A 161 -18.57 22.84 13.71
N ASP A 162 -19.39 22.04 13.02
CA ASP A 162 -20.46 21.26 13.64
C ASP A 162 -19.92 19.99 14.30
N VAL A 163 -18.65 19.61 14.11
CA VAL A 163 -18.04 18.41 14.67
C VAL A 163 -16.71 18.73 15.36
N ASN A 164 -16.29 17.88 16.28
CA ASN A 164 -14.98 18.00 16.92
C ASN A 164 -14.00 16.99 16.31
N MET A 165 -13.02 17.45 15.52
CA MET A 165 -12.01 16.56 14.93
C MET A 165 -10.79 16.45 15.84
N VAL A 166 -10.47 15.22 16.25
CA VAL A 166 -9.34 14.95 17.12
C VAL A 166 -8.36 14.04 16.42
N VAL A 167 -7.10 14.48 16.34
CA VAL A 167 -6.01 13.67 15.81
C VAL A 167 -5.75 12.50 16.75
N ARG A 168 -5.84 11.28 16.21
CA ARG A 168 -5.54 10.02 16.87
C ARG A 168 -4.51 9.31 16.01
N ALA A 169 -3.33 9.06 16.56
CA ALA A 169 -2.32 8.29 15.86
C ALA A 169 -2.88 6.92 15.44
N ASP A 170 -2.49 6.48 14.25
CA ASP A 170 -2.84 5.15 13.76
C ASP A 170 -2.22 4.10 14.69
N ARG A 171 -3.04 3.46 15.53
CA ARG A 171 -2.57 2.43 16.45
C ARG A 171 -2.01 1.20 15.74
N SER A 172 -2.24 1.02 14.44
CA SER A 172 -1.59 -0.05 13.69
C SER A 172 -0.09 0.24 13.46
N THR A 173 0.33 1.50 13.42
CA THR A 173 1.76 1.88 13.38
C THR A 173 2.52 1.55 14.67
N ARG A 174 1.81 1.33 15.79
CA ARG A 174 2.40 0.78 17.03
C ARG A 174 3.00 -0.61 16.80
N TRP A 175 2.44 -1.39 15.86
CA TRP A 175 3.01 -2.65 15.38
C TRP A 175 4.05 -2.37 14.29
N GLY A 176 5.05 -1.55 14.63
CA GLY A 176 5.99 -0.96 13.67
C GLY A 176 6.85 -1.96 12.88
N PRO A 177 7.76 -1.45 12.03
CA PRO A 177 8.51 -2.21 11.01
C PRO A 177 9.22 -3.47 11.53
N GLY A 178 9.61 -3.49 12.81
CA GLY A 178 10.25 -4.64 13.46
C GLY A 178 9.37 -5.87 13.61
N THR A 179 8.05 -5.73 13.68
CA THR A 179 7.13 -6.89 13.79
C THR A 179 6.91 -7.60 12.47
N PHE A 180 6.91 -6.87 11.34
CA PHE A 180 6.87 -7.46 10.00
C PHE A 180 8.26 -7.90 9.50
N ARG A 181 9.35 -7.21 9.88
CA ARG A 181 10.74 -7.58 9.49
C ARG A 181 11.29 -8.83 10.19
N SER A 182 10.84 -9.18 11.40
CA SER A 182 11.53 -10.19 12.21
C SER A 182 10.92 -11.60 12.20
N GLY A 183 9.59 -11.75 12.06
CA GLY A 183 8.94 -13.05 12.24
C GLY A 183 8.55 -13.78 10.96
N TRP A 184 7.80 -13.10 10.09
CA TRP A 184 7.09 -13.77 8.99
C TRP A 184 7.98 -14.04 7.77
N TRP A 185 8.81 -13.08 7.39
CA TRP A 185 9.71 -13.19 6.23
C TRP A 185 10.96 -14.03 6.48
N ARG A 186 11.51 -14.06 7.70
CA ARG A 186 12.63 -14.98 8.05
C ARG A 186 12.16 -16.43 8.17
N ARG A 187 10.95 -16.70 8.67
CA ARG A 187 10.42 -18.06 8.81
C ARG A 187 10.07 -18.74 7.47
N ARG A 188 9.73 -18.00 6.41
CA ARG A 188 9.45 -18.59 5.08
C ARG A 188 10.69 -19.04 4.31
N ARG A 189 11.89 -18.55 4.65
CA ARG A 189 13.16 -19.09 4.11
C ARG A 189 13.50 -20.49 4.63
N ALA A 190 12.72 -21.02 5.59
CA ALA A 190 12.87 -22.35 6.16
C ALA A 190 11.78 -23.34 5.72
N ILE A 191 11.09 -23.10 4.59
CA ILE A 191 10.29 -24.14 3.94
C ILE A 191 11.22 -24.84 2.93
N PRO A 192 11.67 -26.08 3.19
CA PRO A 192 12.48 -26.80 2.22
C PRO A 192 11.64 -27.01 0.96
N ARG A 193 12.14 -26.55 -0.19
CA ARG A 193 11.67 -27.03 -1.48
C ARG A 193 12.17 -28.46 -1.65
N SER A 194 11.39 -29.42 -1.17
CA SER A 194 11.54 -30.82 -1.54
C SER A 194 10.23 -31.30 -2.14
N GLY A 195 10.24 -31.50 -3.46
CA GLY A 195 9.29 -32.40 -4.08
C GLY A 195 9.60 -33.82 -3.59
N ALA A 196 8.69 -34.40 -2.83
CA ALA A 196 8.56 -35.83 -2.64
C ALA A 196 7.15 -36.10 -2.15
N SER A 197 6.43 -36.89 -2.93
CA SER A 197 5.13 -37.48 -2.62
C SER A 197 5.08 -38.11 -1.23
N SER A 198 4.15 -37.67 -0.39
CA SER A 198 3.44 -38.56 0.53
C SER A 198 2.13 -37.92 0.96
N SER A 199 1.08 -38.72 0.85
CA SER A 199 -0.30 -38.40 1.17
C SER A 199 -0.46 -38.07 2.65
N THR A 200 -0.77 -36.81 2.96
CA THR A 200 -1.49 -36.48 4.19
C THR A 200 -2.35 -35.25 3.92
N SER A 201 -3.64 -35.49 3.67
CA SER A 201 -4.62 -34.43 3.50
C SER A 201 -4.65 -33.55 4.76
N PRO A 202 -4.61 -32.21 4.66
CA PRO A 202 -4.92 -31.35 5.78
C PRO A 202 -6.41 -31.51 6.17
N PRO A 203 -6.80 -31.34 7.44
CA PRO A 203 -8.19 -31.47 7.83
C PRO A 203 -9.03 -30.45 7.06
N SER A 204 -10.02 -30.97 6.34
CA SER A 204 -11.00 -30.17 5.60
C SER A 204 -11.71 -29.23 6.57
N ILE A 205 -11.46 -27.92 6.43
CA ILE A 205 -12.36 -26.89 6.96
C ILE A 205 -13.62 -26.99 6.10
N THR A 206 -14.57 -27.81 6.52
CA THR A 206 -15.92 -27.82 5.96
C THR A 206 -16.57 -26.49 6.29
N CYS A 207 -16.59 -25.59 5.30
CA CYS A 207 -17.41 -24.40 5.32
C CYS A 207 -18.88 -24.86 5.29
N ARG A 208 -19.50 -25.00 6.47
CA ARG A 208 -20.93 -25.30 6.59
C ARG A 208 -21.69 -24.06 6.14
N THR A 209 -22.00 -23.98 4.86
CA THR A 209 -22.95 -23.03 4.31
C THR A 209 -24.34 -23.38 4.84
N SER A 210 -24.80 -22.66 5.87
CA SER A 210 -26.21 -22.68 6.27
C SER A 210 -27.02 -21.99 5.18
N SER A 211 -27.45 -22.77 4.18
CA SER A 211 -28.47 -22.36 3.21
C SER A 211 -29.77 -22.05 3.95
N PRO A 212 -30.41 -20.88 3.74
CA PRO A 212 -31.72 -20.61 4.29
C PRO A 212 -32.75 -21.47 3.55
N ARG A 213 -33.45 -22.31 4.33
CA ARG A 213 -34.58 -23.14 3.91
C ARG A 213 -35.54 -22.32 3.05
N ARG A 214 -35.67 -22.73 1.78
CA ARG A 214 -36.72 -22.34 0.83
C ARG A 214 -38.08 -22.46 1.52
N ARG A 215 -38.73 -21.35 1.85
CA ARG A 215 -40.17 -21.36 2.15
C ARG A 215 -40.90 -21.61 0.84
N SER A 216 -41.63 -22.71 0.78
CA SER A 216 -42.59 -23.02 -0.27
C SER A 216 -43.63 -21.91 -0.35
N THR A 217 -43.68 -21.24 -1.50
CA THR A 217 -44.78 -20.38 -1.91
C THR A 217 -45.99 -21.26 -2.23
N THR A 218 -46.99 -21.25 -1.36
CA THR A 218 -48.32 -21.78 -1.65
C THR A 218 -49.14 -20.67 -2.30
N THR A 219 -49.45 -20.84 -3.59
CA THR A 219 -50.36 -20.02 -4.39
C THR A 219 -51.78 -20.07 -3.83
N PRO A 220 -52.47 -18.96 -3.57
CA PRO A 220 -53.91 -18.96 -3.36
C PRO A 220 -54.63 -18.88 -4.71
N THR A 221 -55.51 -19.84 -4.91
CA THR A 221 -56.41 -20.02 -6.05
C THR A 221 -57.29 -18.80 -6.27
N ARG A 222 -57.38 -18.41 -7.53
CA ARG A 222 -58.28 -17.42 -8.13
C ARG A 222 -59.74 -17.87 -7.96
N THR A 223 -60.54 -17.13 -7.19
CA THR A 223 -62.01 -17.21 -7.20
C THR A 223 -62.58 -15.99 -7.92
N ARG A 224 -63.41 -16.27 -8.91
CA ARG A 224 -64.30 -15.34 -9.59
C ARG A 224 -65.38 -14.84 -8.61
N SER A 225 -65.62 -13.54 -8.62
CA SER A 225 -66.94 -12.88 -8.57
C SER A 225 -66.74 -11.41 -8.90
#